data_AF-A0A815PLF5-F1
#
_entry.id   AF-A0A815PLF5-F1
#
_cell.length_a   1.000
_cell.length_b   1.000
_cell.length_c   1.000
_cell.angle_alpha   90.00
_cell.angle_beta   90.00
_cell.angle_gamma   90.00
#
_symmetry.space_group_name_H-M   'P 1'
#
loop_
_entity.id
_entity.type
_entity.pdbx_description
1 polymer ?
#
loop_
_entity_poly.entity_id
_entity_poly.type
_entity_poly.pdbx_seq_one_letter_code
_entity_poly.pdbx_strand_id
1 'polypeptide(L)'
;MAESKGSYEDGIQNIDINALLSNGLEGLKRNVSEDHSKIIYALQAVDGNEDGELKNRVIEASKKTKDAHIALIPYKKGSEHWAGIFIKFKPQMQIETMEIIDSAEKSNTDINSLQTEIDDIFNDVYIRWTTAGKHSDPVKSAEVTVESLLQTAAKALGISEQYMGIMGSHEQPNNNDESTSASLKDDCKSSVSSASINRSSKHHLLKQISDNEIEPTISQVKSSLSPLTCENNELPSESRKCCRRVIENINNFKYEEIQIDLETLRTSKEAGQGQRYFEQAKRVFNISLYSLLEATKTQTIMLGSKLEFDAIKALVDNLKRMENAKRYMSEYTDKLDIIDSCAQEVKGLIERRMKHYLSSVRGVSNLGNFYDADERLKHIQAVKDLLGIYCTECISQEIDTLCDDQEKILYNVVVKRYIEKDISEYTLNPPKDIFARLEKVKETDERYVKALGDLNIGIMSKFRKELDDAIKKKPPNPDNIHIRRFEAAIKHLPDDLQTGLEIEFKHCKEQITKDIQQNDKELESICNSKDIKHMKELIQKYREVDGMQSYADKVQEYVRQQTK
;
A
#
# COMPACT_ATOMS: atom_id res chain seq x y z
N MET A 1 -51.21 -38.95 10.62
CA MET A 1 -50.20 -38.94 9.55
C MET A 1 -49.27 -37.77 9.82
N ALA A 2 -48.17 -38.05 10.51
CA ALA A 2 -47.10 -37.09 10.78
C ALA A 2 -45.88 -37.64 10.04
N GLU A 3 -45.40 -36.89 9.04
CA GLU A 3 -44.23 -37.26 8.26
C GLU A 3 -42.98 -36.98 9.11
N SER A 4 -42.28 -38.08 9.41
CA SER A 4 -40.96 -38.11 10.03
C SER A 4 -39.94 -37.44 9.10
N LYS A 5 -39.42 -36.28 9.51
CA LYS A 5 -38.15 -35.76 8.98
C LYS A 5 -37.03 -36.59 9.58
N GLY A 6 -36.52 -37.55 8.82
CA GLY A 6 -35.28 -38.24 9.15
C GLY A 6 -34.12 -37.25 9.14
N SER A 7 -33.51 -37.05 10.29
CA SER A 7 -32.26 -36.30 10.46
C SER A 7 -31.11 -37.12 9.88
N TYR A 8 -30.68 -36.79 8.66
CA TYR A 8 -29.36 -37.15 8.16
C TYR A 8 -28.31 -36.22 8.82
N GLU A 9 -28.04 -36.44 10.12
CA GLU A 9 -26.89 -35.85 10.83
C GLU A 9 -25.82 -36.92 11.16
N ASP A 10 -25.90 -38.09 10.52
CA ASP A 10 -24.96 -39.17 10.75
C ASP A 10 -23.69 -39.01 9.90
N GLY A 11 -22.64 -38.51 10.55
CA GLY A 11 -21.28 -39.00 10.30
C GLY A 11 -20.38 -38.16 9.39
N ILE A 12 -20.45 -36.83 9.41
CA ILE A 12 -19.33 -36.03 8.90
C ILE A 12 -18.14 -36.30 9.82
N GLN A 13 -17.19 -37.12 9.36
CA GLN A 13 -15.92 -37.33 10.05
C GLN A 13 -15.28 -35.97 10.27
N ASN A 14 -15.09 -35.59 11.53
CA ASN A 14 -14.45 -34.33 11.89
C ASN A 14 -12.96 -34.46 11.54
N ILE A 15 -12.55 -33.88 10.41
CA ILE A 15 -11.17 -33.92 9.96
C ILE A 15 -10.35 -32.97 10.83
N ASP A 16 -9.31 -33.50 11.47
CA ASP A 16 -8.30 -32.66 12.11
C ASP A 16 -7.33 -32.14 11.06
N ILE A 17 -7.71 -31.05 10.39
CA ILE A 17 -6.87 -30.43 9.35
C ILE A 17 -5.53 -29.94 9.90
N ASN A 18 -5.47 -29.59 11.20
CA ASN A 18 -4.21 -29.16 11.82
C ASN A 18 -3.24 -30.34 11.93
N ALA A 19 -3.73 -31.53 12.30
CA ALA A 19 -2.93 -32.74 12.30
C ALA A 19 -2.47 -33.11 10.87
N LEU A 20 -3.36 -32.99 9.88
CA LEU A 20 -3.05 -33.28 8.48
C LEU A 20 -1.96 -32.33 7.95
N LEU A 21 -2.09 -31.03 8.19
CA LEU A 21 -1.08 -30.03 7.83
C LEU A 21 0.24 -30.23 8.58
N SER A 22 0.19 -30.53 9.88
CA SER A 22 1.40 -30.77 10.69
C SER A 22 2.18 -31.98 10.20
N ASN A 23 1.48 -33.09 9.90
CA ASN A 23 2.11 -34.30 9.37
C ASN A 23 2.75 -34.05 7.99
N GLY A 24 2.03 -33.39 7.09
CA GLY A 24 2.56 -33.04 5.77
C GLY A 24 3.73 -32.06 5.85
N LEU A 25 3.70 -31.10 6.79
CA LEU A 25 4.81 -30.18 7.03
C LEU A 25 6.06 -30.89 7.56
N GLU A 26 5.90 -31.85 8.48
CA GLU A 26 7.04 -32.68 8.93
C GLU A 26 7.61 -33.53 7.80
N GLY A 27 6.76 -34.03 6.89
CA GLY A 27 7.19 -34.65 5.64
C GLY A 27 8.03 -33.70 4.77
N LEU A 28 7.55 -32.48 4.57
CA LEU A 28 8.29 -31.45 3.82
C LEU A 28 9.63 -31.11 4.49
N LYS A 29 9.66 -30.94 5.82
CA LYS A 29 10.86 -30.58 6.57
C LYS A 29 11.97 -31.62 6.47
N ARG A 30 11.65 -32.91 6.33
CA ARG A 30 12.64 -33.99 6.12
C ARG A 30 13.33 -33.91 4.77
N ASN A 31 12.69 -33.28 3.79
CA ASN A 31 13.16 -33.21 2.40
C ASN A 31 13.85 -31.88 2.07
N VAL A 32 14.05 -31.00 3.05
CA VAL A 32 14.65 -29.68 2.87
C VAL A 32 15.86 -29.49 3.78
N SER A 33 16.71 -28.51 3.49
CA SER A 33 17.84 -28.16 4.35
C SER A 33 17.37 -27.73 5.75
N GLU A 34 18.21 -27.91 6.75
CA GLU A 34 17.91 -27.53 8.14
C GLU A 34 17.58 -26.03 8.28
N ASP A 35 18.18 -25.19 7.43
CA ASP A 35 17.89 -23.75 7.41
C ASP A 35 16.48 -23.47 6.85
N HIS A 36 16.04 -24.22 5.83
CA HIS A 36 14.69 -24.11 5.28
C HIS A 36 13.62 -24.68 6.21
N SER A 37 13.92 -25.75 6.95
CA SER A 37 12.94 -26.35 7.88
C SER A 37 12.60 -25.44 9.06
N LYS A 38 13.55 -24.58 9.47
CA LYS A 38 13.39 -23.59 10.55
C LYS A 38 12.55 -22.37 10.17
N ILE A 39 12.24 -22.17 8.88
CA ILE A 39 11.52 -20.98 8.42
C ILE A 39 10.09 -21.26 7.98
N ILE A 40 9.57 -22.49 8.08
CA ILE A 40 8.15 -22.80 7.77
C ILE A 40 7.41 -23.24 9.02
N TYR A 41 6.25 -22.63 9.26
CA TYR A 41 5.39 -22.93 10.40
C TYR A 41 3.96 -23.17 9.95
N ALA A 42 3.31 -24.18 10.56
CA ALA A 42 1.87 -24.33 10.52
C ALA A 42 1.27 -23.67 11.77
N LEU A 43 0.19 -22.92 11.59
CA LEU A 43 -0.60 -22.36 12.68
C LEU A 43 -1.94 -23.08 12.78
N GLN A 44 -2.62 -22.87 13.91
CA GLN A 44 -3.94 -23.44 14.13
C GLN A 44 -4.94 -22.85 13.12
N ALA A 45 -5.86 -23.71 12.70
CA ALA A 45 -6.99 -23.36 11.85
C ALA A 45 -7.76 -22.14 12.37
N VAL A 46 -8.21 -21.31 11.43
CA VAL A 46 -9.09 -20.15 11.66
C VAL A 46 -10.51 -20.52 11.27
N ASP A 47 -11.49 -20.22 12.11
CA ASP A 47 -12.91 -20.27 11.76
C ASP A 47 -13.32 -18.94 11.14
N GLY A 48 -13.60 -18.96 9.84
CA GLY A 48 -14.03 -17.79 9.07
C GLY A 48 -15.43 -17.25 9.43
N ASN A 49 -16.08 -17.78 10.46
CA ASN A 49 -17.27 -17.21 11.08
C ASN A 49 -16.95 -16.41 12.36
N GLU A 50 -15.72 -16.49 12.88
CA GLU A 50 -15.27 -15.72 14.03
C GLU A 50 -14.54 -14.44 13.58
N ASP A 51 -15.21 -13.29 13.75
CA ASP A 51 -14.67 -11.98 13.35
C ASP A 51 -13.30 -11.70 13.99
N GLY A 52 -12.32 -11.38 13.14
CA GLY A 52 -10.98 -10.99 13.57
C GLY A 52 -10.06 -12.14 13.97
N GLU A 53 -10.51 -13.41 13.89
CA GLU A 53 -9.64 -14.55 14.18
C GLU A 53 -8.49 -14.65 13.17
N LEU A 54 -8.76 -14.41 11.87
CA LEU A 54 -7.73 -14.35 10.86
C LEU A 54 -6.70 -13.27 11.19
N LYS A 55 -7.17 -12.04 11.47
CA LYS A 55 -6.33 -10.92 11.91
C LYS A 55 -5.41 -11.29 13.07
N ASN A 56 -5.95 -11.93 14.11
CA ASN A 56 -5.17 -12.40 15.25
C ASN A 56 -4.11 -13.43 14.85
N ARG A 57 -4.46 -14.37 13.95
CA ARG A 57 -3.55 -15.42 13.48
C ARG A 57 -2.42 -14.87 12.61
N VAL A 58 -2.69 -13.85 11.78
CA VAL A 58 -1.64 -13.17 11.00
C VAL A 58 -0.71 -12.37 11.92
N ILE A 59 -1.24 -11.71 12.96
CA ILE A 59 -0.41 -11.05 13.97
C ILE A 59 0.47 -12.07 14.70
N GLU A 60 -0.07 -13.22 15.08
CA GLU A 60 0.68 -14.33 15.69
C GLU A 60 1.82 -14.78 14.76
N ALA A 61 1.52 -15.01 13.48
CA ALA A 61 2.49 -15.38 12.46
C ALA A 61 3.63 -14.35 12.38
N SER A 62 3.29 -13.06 12.26
CA SER A 62 4.27 -11.97 12.11
C SER A 62 5.27 -11.89 13.28
N LYS A 63 4.86 -12.30 14.49
CA LYS A 63 5.65 -12.21 15.71
C LYS A 63 6.53 -13.43 15.95
N LYS A 64 6.39 -14.50 15.15
CA LYS A 64 7.08 -15.77 15.38
C LYS A 64 8.60 -15.65 15.30
N THR A 65 9.09 -14.87 14.33
CA THR A 65 10.51 -14.55 14.17
C THR A 65 10.70 -13.18 13.49
N LYS A 66 11.88 -12.58 13.65
CA LYS A 66 12.27 -11.33 12.96
C LYS A 66 12.85 -11.58 11.56
N ASP A 67 13.19 -12.83 11.26
CA ASP A 67 13.77 -13.24 9.97
C ASP A 67 12.68 -13.57 8.94
N ALA A 68 13.10 -13.78 7.69
CA ALA A 68 12.19 -14.23 6.64
C ALA A 68 11.64 -15.62 6.97
N HIS A 69 10.33 -15.81 6.81
CA HIS A 69 9.66 -17.07 7.13
C HIS A 69 8.34 -17.24 6.39
N ILE A 70 7.78 -18.44 6.44
CA ILE A 70 6.51 -18.85 5.82
C ILE A 70 5.57 -19.32 6.91
N ALA A 71 4.32 -18.87 6.85
CA ALA A 71 3.22 -19.34 7.69
C ALA A 71 2.13 -19.97 6.82
N LEU A 72 1.65 -21.14 7.26
CA LEU A 72 0.54 -21.88 6.65
C LEU A 72 -0.61 -21.93 7.66
N ILE A 73 -1.78 -21.43 7.26
CA ILE A 73 -2.95 -21.32 8.13
C ILE A 73 -4.13 -22.01 7.43
N PRO A 74 -4.67 -23.12 7.98
CA PRO A 74 -5.94 -23.66 7.53
C PRO A 74 -7.05 -22.64 7.83
N TYR A 75 -7.98 -22.47 6.91
CA TYR A 75 -9.09 -21.53 7.03
C TYR A 75 -10.41 -22.24 6.73
N LYS A 76 -11.27 -22.34 7.74
CA LYS A 76 -12.58 -22.98 7.64
C LYS A 76 -13.61 -21.93 7.26
N LYS A 77 -14.41 -22.16 6.21
CA LYS A 77 -15.56 -21.29 5.90
C LYS A 77 -16.85 -22.09 6.00
N GLY A 78 -17.65 -21.80 7.03
CA GLY A 78 -18.86 -22.58 7.33
C GLY A 78 -18.56 -24.00 7.82
N SER A 79 -19.51 -24.92 7.68
CA SER A 79 -19.39 -26.29 8.22
C SER A 79 -18.58 -27.25 7.35
N GLU A 80 -18.49 -26.99 6.04
CA GLU A 80 -18.07 -28.01 5.05
C GLU A 80 -16.90 -27.63 4.16
N HIS A 81 -16.37 -26.39 4.26
CA HIS A 81 -15.40 -25.89 3.29
C HIS A 81 -14.08 -25.49 3.98
N TRP A 82 -12.98 -26.01 3.43
CA TRP A 82 -11.63 -25.68 3.83
C TRP A 82 -10.92 -24.93 2.71
N ALA A 83 -10.26 -23.85 3.08
CA ALA A 83 -9.27 -23.14 2.28
C ALA A 83 -7.97 -23.05 3.08
N GLY A 84 -6.90 -22.65 2.42
CA GLY A 84 -5.57 -22.49 3.00
C GLY A 84 -5.09 -21.07 2.80
N ILE A 85 -4.45 -20.50 3.81
CA ILE A 85 -3.80 -19.19 3.72
C ILE A 85 -2.30 -19.41 3.80
N PHE A 86 -1.62 -19.02 2.73
CA PHE A 86 -0.17 -19.00 2.63
C PHE A 86 0.33 -17.57 2.85
N ILE A 87 1.30 -17.39 3.74
CA ILE A 87 1.93 -16.09 3.98
C ILE A 87 3.44 -16.24 3.94
N LYS A 88 4.10 -15.43 3.14
CA LYS A 88 5.56 -15.31 3.12
C LYS A 88 5.97 -13.95 3.69
N PHE A 89 6.78 -13.97 4.73
CA PHE A 89 7.33 -12.78 5.40
C PHE A 89 8.78 -12.51 4.95
N LYS A 90 9.11 -11.23 4.81
CA LYS A 90 10.47 -10.69 4.77
C LYS A 90 10.99 -10.47 6.20
N PRO A 91 12.29 -10.19 6.37
CA PRO A 91 12.78 -9.70 7.65
C PRO A 91 11.99 -8.48 8.13
N GLN A 92 11.94 -8.26 9.44
CA GLN A 92 11.23 -7.14 10.08
C GLN A 92 9.69 -7.20 9.94
N MET A 93 9.13 -8.42 9.89
CA MET A 93 7.68 -8.67 9.97
C MET A 93 6.86 -8.09 8.80
N GLN A 94 7.48 -7.80 7.66
CA GLN A 94 6.77 -7.35 6.47
C GLN A 94 6.28 -8.54 5.66
N ILE A 95 5.03 -8.54 5.20
CA ILE A 95 4.52 -9.59 4.31
C ILE A 95 5.03 -9.32 2.89
N GLU A 96 5.68 -10.32 2.29
CA GLU A 96 6.07 -10.34 0.88
C GLU A 96 4.90 -10.74 -0.02
N THR A 97 4.23 -11.84 0.37
CA THR A 97 3.13 -12.42 -0.39
C THR A 97 2.12 -13.03 0.56
N MET A 98 0.84 -12.90 0.25
CA MET A 98 -0.26 -13.59 0.92
C MET A 98 -1.18 -14.18 -0.14
N GLU A 99 -1.50 -15.46 -0.01
CA GLU A 99 -2.35 -16.19 -0.97
C GLU A 99 -3.42 -16.99 -0.23
N ILE A 100 -4.65 -16.96 -0.76
CA ILE A 100 -5.72 -17.89 -0.41
C ILE A 100 -5.73 -19.00 -1.45
N ILE A 101 -5.65 -20.22 -0.97
CA ILE A 101 -5.72 -21.46 -1.74
C ILE A 101 -7.07 -22.09 -1.44
N ASP A 102 -7.96 -22.06 -2.41
CA ASP A 102 -9.32 -22.60 -2.24
C ASP A 102 -9.53 -23.83 -3.10
N SER A 103 -9.86 -24.95 -2.44
CA SER A 103 -10.13 -26.26 -3.05
C SER A 103 -11.62 -26.58 -3.14
N ALA A 104 -12.52 -25.67 -2.72
CA ALA A 104 -13.96 -25.88 -2.81
C ALA A 104 -14.51 -25.72 -4.23
N GLU A 105 -15.32 -26.68 -4.69
CA GLU A 105 -16.03 -26.60 -5.99
C GLU A 105 -16.98 -25.39 -6.07
N LYS A 106 -17.64 -25.06 -4.96
CA LYS A 106 -18.43 -23.84 -4.82
C LYS A 106 -17.78 -22.95 -3.78
N SER A 107 -16.94 -22.04 -4.25
CA SER A 107 -16.33 -21.06 -3.37
C SER A 107 -17.36 -20.02 -2.94
N ASN A 108 -17.53 -19.88 -1.63
CA ASN A 108 -18.26 -18.76 -1.02
C ASN A 108 -17.32 -17.91 -0.15
N THR A 109 -16.00 -18.03 -0.33
CA THR A 109 -15.05 -17.23 0.44
C THR A 109 -15.10 -15.80 -0.05
N ASP A 110 -15.59 -14.90 0.80
CA ASP A 110 -15.57 -13.47 0.53
C ASP A 110 -14.16 -12.91 0.74
N ILE A 111 -13.40 -12.83 -0.35
CA ILE A 111 -12.04 -12.29 -0.33
C ILE A 111 -12.01 -10.82 0.11
N ASN A 112 -13.08 -10.04 -0.11
CA ASN A 112 -13.11 -8.63 0.27
C ASN A 112 -13.21 -8.47 1.78
N SER A 113 -13.99 -9.33 2.44
CA SER A 113 -14.06 -9.38 3.89
C SER A 113 -12.69 -9.69 4.49
N LEU A 114 -12.00 -10.72 3.95
CA LEU A 114 -10.66 -11.09 4.41
C LEU A 114 -9.61 -10.00 4.12
N GLN A 115 -9.69 -9.35 2.95
CA GLN A 115 -8.82 -8.24 2.61
C GLN A 115 -9.01 -7.08 3.60
N THR A 116 -10.25 -6.80 4.01
CA THR A 116 -10.55 -5.75 5.00
C THR A 116 -9.92 -6.06 6.36
N GLU A 117 -9.98 -7.31 6.82
CA GLU A 117 -9.32 -7.71 8.08
C GLU A 117 -7.79 -7.57 8.03
N ILE A 118 -7.18 -7.79 6.86
CA ILE A 118 -5.73 -7.66 6.68
C ILE A 118 -5.31 -6.20 6.50
N ASP A 119 -6.09 -5.39 5.80
CA ASP A 119 -5.86 -3.95 5.60
C ASP A 119 -5.78 -3.20 6.93
N ASP A 120 -6.43 -3.69 7.98
CA ASP A 120 -6.35 -3.14 9.34
C ASP A 120 -4.96 -3.27 10.00
N ILE A 121 -4.12 -4.19 9.53
CA ILE A 121 -2.84 -4.55 10.13
C ILE A 121 -1.68 -4.25 9.17
N PHE A 122 -1.90 -4.52 7.88
CA PHE A 122 -0.92 -4.43 6.81
C PHE A 122 -1.51 -3.73 5.58
N ASN A 123 -1.43 -2.40 5.58
CA ASN A 123 -2.04 -1.53 4.56
C ASN A 123 -1.54 -1.74 3.11
N ASP A 124 -0.42 -2.45 2.93
CA ASP A 124 0.25 -2.65 1.63
C ASP A 124 0.21 -4.12 1.15
N VAL A 125 -0.61 -4.97 1.78
CA VAL A 125 -0.66 -6.41 1.48
C VAL A 125 -1.94 -6.73 0.71
N TYR A 126 -1.80 -7.41 -0.42
CA TYR A 126 -2.93 -7.88 -1.21
C TYR A 126 -3.01 -9.40 -1.16
N ILE A 127 -4.18 -9.92 -0.78
CA ILE A 127 -4.46 -11.34 -0.77
C ILE A 127 -4.69 -11.81 -2.21
N ARG A 128 -3.82 -12.67 -2.72
CA ARG A 128 -4.01 -13.29 -4.03
C ARG A 128 -4.90 -14.51 -3.91
N TRP A 129 -5.71 -14.73 -4.92
CA TRP A 129 -6.53 -15.92 -5.02
C TRP A 129 -5.85 -16.96 -5.90
N THR A 130 -5.65 -18.16 -5.37
CA THR A 130 -5.05 -19.30 -6.07
C THR A 130 -6.05 -20.46 -6.07
N THR A 131 -6.42 -20.94 -7.25
CA THR A 131 -7.31 -22.09 -7.38
C THR A 131 -6.52 -23.39 -7.29
N ALA A 132 -6.90 -24.25 -6.35
CA ALA A 132 -6.44 -25.64 -6.27
C ALA A 132 -7.41 -26.59 -6.99
N GLY A 133 -7.10 -27.89 -7.00
CA GLY A 133 -8.05 -28.92 -7.44
C GLY A 133 -9.36 -28.79 -6.68
N LYS A 134 -10.47 -28.63 -7.41
CA LYS A 134 -11.79 -28.35 -6.81
C LYS A 134 -12.53 -29.64 -6.45
N HIS A 135 -13.01 -29.74 -5.21
CA HIS A 135 -13.77 -30.88 -4.69
C HIS A 135 -15.00 -30.43 -3.90
N SER A 136 -16.07 -31.22 -3.99
CA SER A 136 -17.32 -31.06 -3.22
C SER A 136 -17.33 -31.86 -1.92
N ASP A 137 -16.46 -32.87 -1.78
CA ASP A 137 -16.30 -33.64 -0.55
C ASP A 137 -15.42 -32.87 0.46
N PRO A 138 -15.88 -32.62 1.70
CA PRO A 138 -15.12 -31.83 2.69
C PRO A 138 -13.78 -32.45 3.06
N VAL A 139 -13.66 -33.78 3.08
CA VAL A 139 -12.42 -34.50 3.41
C VAL A 139 -11.40 -34.31 2.30
N LYS A 140 -11.79 -34.57 1.06
CA LYS A 140 -10.92 -34.34 -0.10
C LYS A 140 -10.57 -32.87 -0.25
N SER A 141 -11.49 -31.96 0.02
CA SER A 141 -11.23 -30.52 -0.01
C SER A 141 -10.17 -30.12 1.02
N ALA A 142 -10.22 -30.67 2.24
CA ALA A 142 -9.19 -30.46 3.25
C ALA A 142 -7.83 -31.02 2.83
N GLU A 143 -7.80 -32.26 2.33
CA GLU A 143 -6.59 -32.94 1.85
C GLU A 143 -5.90 -32.14 0.73
N VAL A 144 -6.66 -31.75 -0.30
CA VAL A 144 -6.15 -30.98 -1.45
C VAL A 144 -5.73 -29.58 -1.04
N THR A 145 -6.41 -28.97 -0.07
CA THR A 145 -6.00 -27.68 0.49
C THR A 145 -4.66 -27.77 1.18
N VAL A 146 -4.44 -28.80 2.02
CA VAL A 146 -3.14 -29.00 2.68
C VAL A 146 -2.06 -29.33 1.67
N GLU A 147 -2.33 -30.22 0.71
CA GLU A 147 -1.37 -30.54 -0.35
C GLU A 147 -0.94 -29.27 -1.08
N SER A 148 -1.91 -28.45 -1.51
CA SER A 148 -1.65 -27.19 -2.23
C SER A 148 -0.89 -26.16 -1.38
N LEU A 149 -1.18 -26.06 -0.07
CA LEU A 149 -0.39 -25.23 0.85
C LEU A 149 1.08 -25.68 0.91
N LEU A 150 1.32 -26.98 1.06
CA LEU A 150 2.66 -27.55 1.14
C LEU A 150 3.41 -27.38 -0.18
N GLN A 151 2.73 -27.58 -1.31
CA GLN A 151 3.29 -27.36 -2.64
C GLN A 151 3.69 -25.89 -2.84
N THR A 152 2.85 -24.96 -2.40
CA THR A 152 3.11 -23.52 -2.48
C THR A 152 4.30 -23.12 -1.59
N ALA A 153 4.40 -23.69 -0.39
CA ALA A 153 5.55 -23.52 0.49
C ALA A 153 6.84 -24.07 -0.12
N ALA A 154 6.79 -25.26 -0.70
CA ALA A 154 7.96 -25.88 -1.34
C ALA A 154 8.47 -25.05 -2.52
N LYS A 155 7.54 -24.56 -3.36
CA LYS A 155 7.85 -23.64 -4.47
C LYS A 155 8.48 -22.34 -3.98
N ALA A 156 7.97 -21.76 -2.89
CA ALA A 156 8.52 -20.54 -2.32
C ALA A 156 9.95 -20.69 -1.77
N LEU A 157 10.35 -21.92 -1.44
CA LEU A 157 11.72 -22.30 -1.06
C LEU A 157 12.62 -22.68 -2.26
N GLY A 158 12.09 -22.68 -3.48
CA GLY A 158 12.84 -23.07 -4.68
C GLY A 158 13.08 -24.58 -4.80
N ILE A 159 12.26 -25.41 -4.17
CA ILE A 159 12.35 -26.86 -4.28
C ILE A 159 11.70 -27.31 -5.59
N SER A 160 12.45 -28.07 -6.39
CA SER A 160 11.99 -28.58 -7.69
C SER A 160 10.80 -29.53 -7.53
N GLU A 161 9.82 -29.45 -8.43
CA GLU A 161 8.60 -30.28 -8.45
C GLU A 161 8.89 -31.79 -8.44
N GLN A 162 10.08 -32.21 -8.91
CA GLN A 162 10.52 -33.61 -8.91
C GLN A 162 10.56 -34.24 -7.50
N TYR A 163 10.70 -33.45 -6.43
CA TYR A 163 10.69 -33.94 -5.05
C TYR A 163 9.28 -34.05 -4.44
N MET A 164 8.26 -33.50 -5.11
CA MET A 164 6.91 -33.46 -4.56
C MET A 164 6.06 -34.70 -4.87
N GLY A 165 6.44 -35.47 -5.90
CA GLY A 165 5.78 -36.75 -6.22
C GLY A 165 5.92 -37.84 -5.15
N ILE A 166 6.80 -37.65 -4.15
CA ILE A 166 7.03 -38.58 -3.05
C ILE A 166 6.04 -38.37 -1.89
N MET A 167 5.37 -37.20 -1.82
CA MET A 167 4.47 -36.86 -0.70
C MET A 167 3.03 -37.38 -0.89
N GLY A 168 2.69 -37.93 -2.07
CA GLY A 168 1.33 -38.34 -2.45
C GLY A 168 0.97 -39.82 -2.23
N SER A 169 1.87 -40.66 -1.71
CA SER A 169 1.60 -42.07 -1.46
C SER A 169 1.46 -42.36 0.05
N HIS A 170 0.27 -42.16 0.59
CA HIS A 170 -0.10 -42.73 1.89
C HIS A 170 -0.32 -44.24 1.73
N GLU A 171 0.75 -45.03 1.78
CA GLU A 171 0.65 -46.45 2.15
C GLU A 171 0.58 -46.55 3.68
N GLN A 172 -0.42 -47.28 4.19
CA GLN A 172 -0.52 -47.59 5.61
C GLN A 172 0.69 -48.43 6.07
N PRO A 173 1.20 -48.26 7.30
CA PRO A 173 2.38 -48.97 7.75
C PRO A 173 2.03 -50.44 8.04
N ASN A 174 2.49 -51.34 7.17
CA ASN A 174 2.65 -52.74 7.53
C ASN A 174 3.97 -52.88 8.29
N ASN A 175 3.88 -53.38 9.53
CA ASN A 175 5.00 -53.89 10.28
C ASN A 175 5.69 -54.98 9.47
N ASN A 176 6.98 -54.83 9.20
CA ASN A 176 7.97 -55.89 9.36
C ASN A 176 9.39 -55.31 9.28
N ASP A 177 10.18 -55.71 10.27
CA ASP A 177 11.63 -55.62 10.29
C ASP A 177 12.24 -56.22 9.01
N GLU A 178 13.20 -55.53 8.40
CA GLU A 178 14.55 -56.08 8.24
C GLU A 178 15.53 -55.04 7.67
N SER A 179 16.69 -55.04 8.32
CA SER A 179 17.91 -54.32 8.04
C SER A 179 18.49 -54.58 6.63
N THR A 180 19.03 -53.54 5.98
CA THR A 180 20.40 -53.58 5.43
C THR A 180 20.92 -52.21 5.00
N SER A 181 22.23 -52.06 5.18
CA SER A 181 23.06 -50.86 5.04
C SER A 181 23.78 -50.80 3.68
N ALA A 182 23.90 -49.59 3.12
CA ALA A 182 25.03 -49.10 2.28
C ALA A 182 24.73 -47.64 1.88
N SER A 183 25.39 -46.63 2.45
CA SER A 183 26.63 -46.01 1.96
C SER A 183 26.55 -45.50 0.52
N LEU A 184 26.49 -44.17 0.35
CA LEU A 184 27.38 -43.41 -0.54
C LEU A 184 27.30 -41.91 -0.16
N LYS A 185 28.44 -41.39 0.29
CA LYS A 185 28.76 -39.96 0.29
C LYS A 185 29.23 -39.62 -1.13
N ASP A 186 28.92 -38.42 -1.62
CA ASP A 186 29.98 -37.46 -1.96
C ASP A 186 29.45 -36.10 -2.45
N ASP A 187 30.26 -35.13 -2.09
CA ASP A 187 30.24 -33.68 -2.29
C ASP A 187 29.86 -33.16 -3.68
N CYS A 188 29.16 -32.02 -3.71
CA CYS A 188 29.43 -30.97 -4.69
C CYS A 188 29.12 -29.57 -4.13
N LYS A 189 30.19 -28.85 -3.77
CA LYS A 189 30.26 -27.39 -3.67
C LYS A 189 30.38 -26.81 -5.07
N SER A 190 29.55 -25.83 -5.43
CA SER A 190 30.00 -24.70 -6.25
C SER A 190 29.05 -23.50 -6.15
N SER A 191 29.59 -22.43 -5.59
CA SER A 191 29.21 -21.03 -5.72
C SER A 191 29.22 -20.54 -7.18
N VAL A 192 28.22 -19.77 -7.64
CA VAL A 192 28.41 -18.63 -8.59
C VAL A 192 27.30 -17.57 -8.43
N SER A 193 27.78 -16.33 -8.55
CA SER A 193 27.23 -14.97 -8.50
C SER A 193 25.78 -14.67 -8.84
N SER A 194 25.27 -13.72 -8.06
CA SER A 194 24.23 -12.74 -8.35
C SER A 194 24.43 -11.99 -9.68
N ALA A 195 23.48 -12.14 -10.60
CA ALA A 195 23.29 -11.28 -11.75
C ALA A 195 22.05 -10.41 -11.55
N SER A 196 22.23 -9.11 -11.76
CA SER A 196 21.23 -8.06 -11.66
C SER A 196 20.14 -8.23 -12.73
N ILE A 197 18.88 -8.38 -12.32
CA ILE A 197 17.75 -8.47 -13.26
C ILE A 197 17.10 -7.10 -13.46
N ASN A 198 16.94 -6.81 -14.74
CA ASN A 198 16.60 -5.59 -15.43
C ASN A 198 15.11 -5.19 -15.23
N ARG A 199 14.82 -3.88 -15.09
CA ARG A 199 13.46 -3.32 -14.91
C ARG A 199 12.52 -3.48 -16.12
N SER A 200 12.96 -4.10 -17.21
CA SER A 200 12.19 -4.22 -18.47
C SER A 200 11.20 -5.40 -18.49
N SER A 201 11.38 -6.43 -17.67
CA SER A 201 10.50 -7.62 -17.68
C SER A 201 9.12 -7.41 -17.04
N LYS A 202 8.93 -6.37 -16.21
CA LYS A 202 7.66 -6.16 -15.49
C LYS A 202 6.54 -5.63 -16.40
N HIS A 203 6.86 -4.78 -17.37
CA HIS A 203 5.89 -4.29 -18.37
C HIS A 203 5.47 -5.38 -19.37
N HIS A 204 6.35 -6.35 -19.66
CA HIS A 204 6.00 -7.45 -20.56
C HIS A 204 5.05 -8.47 -19.89
N LEU A 205 5.20 -8.70 -18.59
CA LEU A 205 4.33 -9.61 -17.83
C LEU A 205 2.90 -9.07 -17.66
N LEU A 206 2.74 -7.77 -17.39
CA LEU A 206 1.42 -7.15 -17.24
C LEU A 206 0.64 -7.11 -18.57
N LYS A 207 1.35 -6.92 -19.69
CA LYS A 207 0.74 -7.04 -21.02
C LYS A 207 0.30 -8.47 -21.34
N GLN A 208 1.09 -9.47 -20.94
CA GLN A 208 0.71 -10.89 -21.09
C GLN A 208 -0.48 -11.28 -20.21
N ILE A 209 -0.66 -10.69 -19.03
CA ILE A 209 -1.85 -10.93 -18.19
C ILE A 209 -3.10 -10.29 -18.81
N SER A 210 -2.98 -9.06 -19.32
CA SER A 210 -4.08 -8.37 -20.01
C SER A 210 -4.58 -9.12 -21.26
N ASP A 211 -3.67 -9.73 -22.02
CA ASP A 211 -4.02 -10.46 -23.25
C ASP A 211 -4.49 -11.91 -22.94
N ASN A 212 -4.03 -12.52 -21.84
CA ASN A 212 -4.38 -13.89 -21.44
C ASN A 212 -5.69 -14.02 -20.64
N GLU A 213 -6.28 -12.93 -20.12
CA GLU A 213 -7.55 -13.01 -19.36
C GLU A 213 -8.80 -13.01 -20.26
N ILE A 214 -8.67 -12.71 -21.57
CA ILE A 214 -9.77 -12.77 -22.55
C ILE A 214 -9.87 -14.14 -23.24
N GLU A 215 -8.77 -14.89 -23.36
CA GLU A 215 -8.76 -16.25 -23.93
C GLU A 215 -9.62 -17.31 -23.20
N PRO A 216 -9.78 -17.28 -21.87
CA PRO A 216 -10.66 -18.20 -21.14
C PRO A 216 -12.13 -18.01 -21.55
N THR A 217 -12.57 -16.76 -21.78
CA THR A 217 -13.90 -16.44 -22.30
C THR A 217 -14.11 -17.06 -23.67
N ILE A 218 -13.10 -16.98 -24.54
CA ILE A 218 -13.14 -17.59 -25.88
C ILE A 218 -13.17 -19.12 -25.79
N SER A 219 -12.44 -19.73 -24.86
CA SER A 219 -12.38 -21.19 -24.69
C SER A 219 -13.66 -21.79 -24.09
N GLN A 220 -14.28 -21.13 -23.10
CA GLN A 220 -15.59 -21.52 -22.56
C GLN A 220 -16.74 -21.32 -23.55
N VAL A 221 -16.68 -20.24 -24.35
CA VAL A 221 -17.63 -20.04 -25.45
C VAL A 221 -17.43 -21.12 -26.53
N LYS A 222 -16.19 -21.44 -26.91
CA LYS A 222 -15.88 -22.52 -27.88
C LYS A 222 -16.35 -23.90 -27.40
N SER A 223 -16.18 -24.25 -26.12
CA SER A 223 -16.66 -25.53 -25.60
C SER A 223 -18.20 -25.62 -25.57
N SER A 224 -18.88 -24.51 -25.31
CA SER A 224 -20.34 -24.37 -25.38
C SER A 224 -20.89 -24.43 -26.82
N LEU A 225 -20.04 -24.14 -27.82
CA LEU A 225 -20.36 -24.14 -29.26
C LEU A 225 -20.16 -25.52 -29.94
N SER A 226 -19.60 -26.51 -29.23
CA SER A 226 -19.39 -27.89 -29.73
C SER A 226 -20.62 -28.57 -30.39
N PRO A 227 -21.89 -28.23 -30.08
CA PRO A 227 -23.04 -28.78 -30.80
C PRO A 227 -23.25 -28.24 -32.22
N LEU A 228 -22.56 -27.16 -32.65
CA LEU A 228 -22.75 -26.52 -33.96
C LEU A 228 -21.95 -27.17 -35.11
N THR A 229 -21.06 -28.11 -34.78
CA THR A 229 -20.24 -28.86 -35.73
C THR A 229 -20.88 -30.19 -36.15
N CYS A 230 -22.19 -30.40 -35.93
CA CYS A 230 -22.89 -31.48 -36.62
C CYS A 230 -22.84 -31.22 -38.14
N GLU A 231 -21.86 -31.84 -38.78
CA GLU A 231 -21.63 -31.96 -40.21
C GLU A 231 -22.74 -32.81 -40.84
N ASN A 232 -23.94 -32.23 -40.98
CA ASN A 232 -24.88 -32.72 -41.97
C ASN A 232 -24.76 -31.82 -43.21
N ASN A 233 -24.46 -32.44 -44.35
CA ASN A 233 -24.12 -31.86 -45.67
C ASN A 233 -25.25 -31.07 -46.36
N GLU A 234 -26.13 -30.41 -45.61
CA GLU A 234 -27.12 -29.50 -46.17
C GLU A 234 -26.53 -28.09 -46.30
N LEU A 235 -26.77 -27.44 -47.45
CA LEU A 235 -26.40 -26.05 -47.70
C LEU A 235 -26.77 -25.18 -46.48
N PRO A 236 -25.82 -24.41 -45.92
CA PRO A 236 -26.07 -23.69 -44.67
C PRO A 236 -27.21 -22.70 -44.87
N SER A 237 -28.31 -22.92 -44.13
CA SER A 237 -29.46 -22.01 -44.10
C SER A 237 -29.01 -20.59 -43.75
N GLU A 238 -29.75 -19.59 -44.22
CA GLU A 238 -29.40 -18.18 -43.97
C GLU A 238 -29.45 -17.88 -42.47
N SER A 239 -30.34 -18.53 -41.71
CA SER A 239 -30.35 -18.45 -40.24
C SER A 239 -29.07 -18.99 -39.60
N ARG A 240 -28.46 -20.06 -40.15
CA ARG A 240 -27.18 -20.59 -39.63
C ARG A 240 -26.03 -19.62 -39.87
N LYS A 241 -25.97 -18.97 -41.05
CA LYS A 241 -24.96 -17.94 -41.33
C LYS A 241 -25.14 -16.73 -40.44
N CYS A 242 -26.38 -16.27 -40.24
CA CYS A 242 -26.69 -15.15 -39.36
C CYS A 242 -26.32 -15.46 -37.90
N CYS A 243 -26.63 -16.66 -37.38
CA CYS A 243 -26.21 -17.07 -36.03
C CYS A 243 -24.69 -17.08 -35.85
N ARG A 244 -23.92 -17.50 -36.86
CA ARG A 244 -22.45 -17.40 -36.81
C ARG A 244 -21.97 -15.95 -36.73
N ARG A 245 -22.57 -15.04 -37.50
CA ARG A 245 -22.26 -13.60 -37.41
C ARG A 245 -22.56 -13.04 -36.02
N VAL A 246 -23.69 -13.42 -35.42
CA VAL A 246 -23.99 -13.05 -34.02
C VAL A 246 -22.87 -13.48 -33.08
N ILE A 247 -22.43 -14.74 -33.16
CA ILE A 247 -21.37 -15.26 -32.29
C ILE A 247 -20.03 -14.53 -32.51
N GLU A 248 -19.67 -14.26 -33.76
CA GLU A 248 -18.47 -13.48 -34.09
C GLU A 248 -18.55 -12.06 -33.56
N ASN A 249 -19.72 -11.42 -33.69
CA ASN A 249 -19.96 -10.07 -33.19
C ASN A 249 -20.00 -10.02 -31.65
N ILE A 250 -20.47 -11.08 -30.97
CA ILE A 250 -20.36 -11.26 -29.51
C ILE A 250 -18.88 -11.23 -29.09
N ASN A 251 -18.03 -12.02 -29.75
CA ASN A 251 -16.60 -12.09 -29.43
C ASN A 251 -15.87 -10.75 -29.66
N ASN A 252 -16.37 -9.92 -30.58
CA ASN A 252 -15.82 -8.61 -30.91
C ASN A 252 -16.52 -7.44 -30.18
N PHE A 253 -17.46 -7.73 -29.26
CA PHE A 253 -18.22 -6.73 -28.51
C PHE A 253 -19.00 -5.72 -29.38
N LYS A 254 -19.47 -6.14 -30.56
CA LYS A 254 -20.19 -5.29 -31.52
C LYS A 254 -21.70 -5.33 -31.33
N TYR A 255 -22.17 -4.80 -30.20
CA TYR A 255 -23.55 -5.00 -29.75
C TYR A 255 -24.64 -4.46 -30.68
N GLU A 256 -24.37 -3.40 -31.44
CA GLU A 256 -25.29 -2.89 -32.46
C GLU A 256 -25.50 -3.90 -33.61
N GLU A 257 -24.42 -4.51 -34.12
CA GLU A 257 -24.50 -5.54 -35.16
C GLU A 257 -25.21 -6.80 -34.63
N ILE A 258 -24.97 -7.17 -33.37
CA ILE A 258 -25.65 -8.30 -32.71
C ILE A 258 -27.17 -8.07 -32.68
N GLN A 259 -27.62 -6.87 -32.32
CA GLN A 259 -29.03 -6.52 -32.27
C GLN A 259 -29.72 -6.73 -33.62
N ILE A 260 -29.09 -6.23 -34.70
CA ILE A 260 -29.60 -6.34 -36.07
C ILE A 260 -29.70 -7.80 -36.51
N ASP A 261 -28.65 -8.59 -36.27
CA ASP A 261 -28.64 -10.01 -36.63
C ASP A 261 -29.64 -10.83 -35.78
N LEU A 262 -29.81 -10.53 -34.48
CA LEU A 262 -30.80 -11.17 -33.64
C LEU A 262 -32.24 -10.88 -34.10
N GLU A 263 -32.55 -9.66 -34.51
CA GLU A 263 -33.87 -9.32 -35.05
C GLU A 263 -34.12 -10.01 -36.40
N THR A 264 -33.07 -10.18 -37.20
CA THR A 264 -33.13 -10.96 -38.45
C THR A 264 -33.45 -12.44 -38.15
N LEU A 265 -32.82 -13.03 -37.12
CA LEU A 265 -33.12 -14.40 -36.69
C LEU A 265 -34.55 -14.54 -36.15
N ARG A 266 -35.02 -13.55 -35.38
CA ARG A 266 -36.37 -13.50 -34.80
C ARG A 266 -37.47 -13.46 -35.87
N THR A 267 -37.24 -12.73 -36.95
CA THR A 267 -38.21 -12.53 -38.04
C THR A 267 -38.08 -13.54 -39.18
N SER A 268 -37.11 -14.46 -39.10
CA SER A 268 -36.87 -15.49 -40.11
C SER A 268 -38.09 -16.40 -40.31
N LYS A 269 -38.48 -16.60 -41.57
CA LYS A 269 -39.60 -17.46 -41.97
C LYS A 269 -39.22 -18.94 -42.05
N GLU A 270 -37.97 -19.30 -41.78
CA GLU A 270 -37.50 -20.69 -41.77
C GLU A 270 -38.17 -21.45 -40.60
N ALA A 271 -39.16 -22.28 -40.92
CA ALA A 271 -40.03 -22.98 -39.97
C ALA A 271 -39.23 -23.65 -38.82
N GLY A 272 -39.33 -23.07 -37.62
CA GLY A 272 -38.74 -23.58 -36.37
C GLY A 272 -37.22 -23.46 -36.23
N GLN A 273 -36.45 -23.37 -37.33
CA GLN A 273 -35.00 -23.25 -37.28
C GLN A 273 -34.54 -21.84 -36.86
N GLY A 274 -35.18 -20.79 -37.37
CA GLY A 274 -34.86 -19.40 -37.01
C GLY A 274 -34.97 -19.15 -35.49
N GLN A 275 -36.08 -19.59 -34.89
CA GLN A 275 -36.31 -19.46 -33.44
C GLN A 275 -35.28 -20.22 -32.61
N ARG A 276 -34.88 -21.43 -33.04
CA ARG A 276 -33.83 -22.20 -32.34
C ARG A 276 -32.50 -21.47 -32.35
N TYR A 277 -32.10 -20.92 -33.50
CA TYR A 277 -30.86 -20.15 -33.60
C TYR A 277 -30.93 -18.83 -32.82
N PHE A 278 -32.07 -18.17 -32.79
CA PHE A 278 -32.30 -16.98 -31.97
C PHE A 278 -32.11 -17.26 -30.47
N GLU A 279 -32.76 -18.29 -29.93
CA GLU A 279 -32.60 -18.64 -28.50
C GLU A 279 -31.18 -19.11 -28.18
N GLN A 280 -30.53 -19.82 -29.09
CA GLN A 280 -29.13 -20.21 -28.94
C GLN A 280 -28.21 -18.98 -28.89
N ALA A 281 -28.38 -18.04 -29.81
CA ALA A 281 -27.60 -16.80 -29.84
C ALA A 281 -27.80 -15.96 -28.56
N LYS A 282 -29.03 -15.85 -28.07
CA LYS A 282 -29.34 -15.22 -26.77
C LYS A 282 -28.62 -15.90 -25.61
N ARG A 283 -28.60 -17.24 -25.58
CA ARG A 283 -27.88 -17.99 -24.53
C ARG A 283 -26.38 -17.72 -24.57
N VAL A 284 -25.77 -17.73 -25.76
CA VAL A 284 -24.33 -17.43 -25.93
C VAL A 284 -24.03 -15.99 -25.51
N PHE A 285 -24.87 -15.04 -25.91
CA PHE A 285 -24.76 -13.64 -25.49
C PHE A 285 -24.79 -13.52 -23.95
N ASN A 286 -25.76 -14.15 -23.28
CA ASN A 286 -25.86 -14.10 -21.83
C ASN A 286 -24.62 -14.69 -21.13
N ILE A 287 -24.08 -15.81 -21.63
CA ILE A 287 -22.84 -16.41 -21.09
C ILE A 287 -21.66 -15.44 -21.27
N SER A 288 -21.50 -14.88 -22.47
CA SER A 288 -20.43 -13.91 -22.75
C SER A 288 -20.55 -12.66 -21.89
N LEU A 289 -21.78 -12.19 -21.64
CA LEU A 289 -22.04 -11.05 -20.76
C LEU A 289 -21.59 -11.38 -19.32
N TYR A 290 -21.98 -12.52 -18.76
CA TYR A 290 -21.52 -12.93 -17.43
C TYR A 290 -20.00 -13.00 -17.32
N SER A 291 -19.33 -13.57 -18.33
CA SER A 291 -17.87 -13.64 -18.33
C SER A 291 -17.24 -12.24 -18.35
N LEU A 292 -17.80 -11.29 -19.12
CA LEU A 292 -17.35 -9.90 -19.11
C LEU A 292 -17.55 -9.26 -17.73
N LEU A 293 -18.70 -9.48 -17.08
CA LEU A 293 -18.98 -8.95 -15.74
C LEU A 293 -17.96 -9.46 -14.71
N GLU A 294 -17.74 -10.77 -14.66
CA GLU A 294 -16.79 -11.38 -13.73
C GLU A 294 -15.36 -10.92 -14.00
N ALA A 295 -14.91 -10.91 -15.27
CA ALA A 295 -13.58 -10.42 -15.62
C ALA A 295 -13.38 -8.96 -15.20
N THR A 296 -14.38 -8.11 -15.39
CA THR A 296 -14.36 -6.70 -14.97
C THR A 296 -14.23 -6.57 -13.45
N LYS A 297 -14.97 -7.38 -12.68
CA LYS A 297 -14.87 -7.41 -11.22
C LYS A 297 -13.48 -7.88 -10.78
N THR A 298 -13.01 -9.01 -11.29
CA THR A 298 -11.69 -9.56 -10.96
C THR A 298 -10.59 -8.54 -11.24
N GLN A 299 -10.61 -7.93 -12.43
CA GLN A 299 -9.65 -6.89 -12.80
C GLN A 299 -9.69 -5.70 -11.84
N THR A 300 -10.88 -5.30 -11.38
CA THR A 300 -11.03 -4.21 -10.42
C THR A 300 -10.49 -4.58 -9.03
N ILE A 301 -10.73 -5.80 -8.56
CA ILE A 301 -10.21 -6.28 -7.27
C ILE A 301 -8.67 -6.32 -7.31
N MET A 302 -8.11 -6.78 -8.45
CA MET A 302 -6.67 -6.86 -8.72
C MET A 302 -5.99 -5.49 -8.92
N LEU A 303 -6.74 -4.38 -8.95
CA LEU A 303 -6.13 -3.05 -8.93
C LEU A 303 -5.35 -2.87 -7.62
N GLY A 304 -4.03 -2.75 -7.75
CA GLY A 304 -3.14 -2.50 -6.63
C GLY A 304 -3.32 -1.11 -6.02
N SER A 305 -2.57 -0.84 -4.94
CA SER A 305 -2.56 0.48 -4.28
C SER A 305 -2.07 1.60 -5.20
N LYS A 306 -1.28 1.27 -6.22
CA LYS A 306 -0.92 2.17 -7.32
C LYS A 306 -1.85 1.91 -8.50
N LEU A 307 -2.67 2.90 -8.84
CA LEU A 307 -3.62 2.83 -9.95
C LEU A 307 -2.88 2.89 -11.30
N GLU A 308 -2.48 1.75 -11.85
CA GLU A 308 -1.78 1.69 -13.13
C GLU A 308 -2.70 2.12 -14.29
N PHE A 309 -2.22 3.02 -15.14
CA PHE A 309 -3.03 3.65 -16.18
C PHE A 309 -3.60 2.64 -17.19
N ASP A 310 -2.79 1.66 -17.60
CA ASP A 310 -3.22 0.61 -18.53
C ASP A 310 -4.32 -0.27 -17.95
N ALA A 311 -4.23 -0.58 -16.64
CA ALA A 311 -5.25 -1.36 -15.95
C ALA A 311 -6.58 -0.59 -15.85
N ILE A 312 -6.53 0.70 -15.52
CA ILE A 312 -7.73 1.56 -15.51
C ILE A 312 -8.31 1.71 -16.91
N LYS A 313 -7.48 1.84 -17.94
CA LYS A 313 -7.96 1.97 -19.32
C LYS A 313 -8.73 0.74 -19.76
N ALA A 314 -8.17 -0.45 -19.53
CA ALA A 314 -8.83 -1.71 -19.83
C ALA A 314 -10.15 -1.87 -19.05
N LEU A 315 -10.18 -1.42 -17.79
CA LEU A 315 -11.41 -1.43 -16.99
C LEU A 315 -12.48 -0.49 -17.55
N VAL A 316 -12.12 0.73 -17.93
CA VAL A 316 -13.01 1.70 -18.59
C VAL A 316 -13.56 1.15 -19.90
N ASP A 317 -12.73 0.46 -20.69
CA ASP A 317 -13.17 -0.16 -21.94
C ASP A 317 -14.19 -1.30 -21.68
N ASN A 318 -14.00 -2.08 -20.62
CA ASN A 318 -14.97 -3.10 -20.19
C ASN A 318 -16.30 -2.48 -19.71
N LEU A 319 -16.26 -1.40 -18.94
CA LEU A 319 -17.47 -0.68 -18.53
C LEU A 319 -18.24 -0.10 -19.72
N LYS A 320 -17.53 0.45 -20.73
CA LYS A 320 -18.16 0.91 -21.99
C LYS A 320 -18.80 -0.25 -22.76
N ARG A 321 -18.15 -1.43 -22.81
CA ARG A 321 -18.74 -2.63 -23.42
C ARG A 321 -20.02 -3.04 -22.71
N MET A 322 -20.03 -3.03 -21.38
CA MET A 322 -21.22 -3.30 -20.56
C MET A 322 -22.36 -2.30 -20.83
N GLU A 323 -22.07 -1.01 -20.90
CA GLU A 323 -23.07 0.01 -21.24
C GLU A 323 -23.62 -0.15 -22.66
N ASN A 324 -22.77 -0.49 -23.62
CA ASN A 324 -23.20 -0.79 -24.98
C ASN A 324 -24.09 -2.03 -25.03
N ALA A 325 -23.75 -3.09 -24.31
CA ALA A 325 -24.59 -4.27 -24.17
C ALA A 325 -25.96 -3.88 -23.60
N LYS A 326 -26.00 -3.10 -22.52
CA LYS A 326 -27.24 -2.60 -21.92
C LYS A 326 -28.09 -1.82 -22.92
N ARG A 327 -27.47 -0.91 -23.68
CA ARG A 327 -28.15 -0.03 -24.64
C ARG A 327 -28.78 -0.78 -25.81
N TYR A 328 -28.04 -1.70 -26.43
CA TYR A 328 -28.48 -2.37 -27.66
C TYR A 328 -29.21 -3.70 -27.41
N MET A 329 -28.99 -4.35 -26.26
CA MET A 329 -29.48 -5.70 -25.99
C MET A 329 -30.63 -5.74 -24.98
N SER A 330 -31.18 -4.60 -24.58
CA SER A 330 -32.22 -4.48 -23.55
C SER A 330 -33.47 -5.30 -23.82
N GLU A 331 -33.85 -5.48 -25.08
CA GLU A 331 -35.01 -6.30 -25.48
C GLU A 331 -34.73 -7.81 -25.46
N TYR A 332 -33.45 -8.22 -25.42
CA TYR A 332 -33.02 -9.60 -25.60
C TYR A 332 -32.43 -10.21 -24.33
N THR A 333 -32.30 -9.43 -23.25
CA THR A 333 -31.84 -9.90 -21.93
C THR A 333 -32.67 -9.28 -20.81
N ASP A 334 -33.07 -10.12 -19.87
CA ASP A 334 -33.73 -9.78 -18.61
C ASP A 334 -32.72 -9.39 -17.52
N LYS A 335 -31.42 -9.40 -17.83
CA LYS A 335 -30.32 -9.28 -16.85
C LYS A 335 -29.69 -7.90 -16.79
N LEU A 336 -30.43 -6.86 -17.18
CA LEU A 336 -29.93 -5.48 -17.20
C LEU A 336 -29.56 -4.99 -15.79
N ASP A 337 -30.31 -5.41 -14.77
CA ASP A 337 -30.04 -5.07 -13.36
C ASP A 337 -28.67 -5.60 -12.89
N ILE A 338 -28.20 -6.72 -13.44
CA ILE A 338 -26.90 -7.30 -13.10
C ILE A 338 -25.76 -6.45 -13.67
N ILE A 339 -25.96 -5.85 -14.86
CA ILE A 339 -25.00 -4.90 -15.44
C ILE A 339 -24.87 -3.67 -14.54
N ASP A 340 -25.99 -3.10 -14.10
CA ASP A 340 -26.00 -1.93 -13.22
C ASP A 340 -25.38 -2.24 -11.87
N SER A 341 -25.73 -3.39 -11.27
CA SER A 341 -25.15 -3.85 -10.01
C SER A 341 -23.63 -4.00 -10.11
N CYS A 342 -23.14 -4.66 -11.17
CA CYS A 342 -21.70 -4.81 -11.41
C CYS A 342 -21.00 -3.46 -11.64
N ALA A 343 -21.58 -2.57 -12.44
CA ALA A 343 -21.02 -1.24 -12.67
C ALA A 343 -20.92 -0.44 -11.38
N GLN A 344 -21.94 -0.48 -10.51
CA GLN A 344 -21.91 0.18 -9.20
C GLN A 344 -20.87 -0.43 -8.26
N GLU A 345 -20.75 -1.76 -8.24
CA GLU A 345 -19.74 -2.46 -7.44
C GLU A 345 -18.32 -2.07 -7.88
N VAL A 346 -18.07 -2.06 -9.19
CA VAL A 346 -16.79 -1.63 -9.78
C VAL A 346 -16.50 -0.17 -9.44
N LYS A 347 -17.47 0.74 -9.58
CA LYS A 347 -17.33 2.14 -9.17
C LYS A 347 -16.97 2.27 -7.69
N GLY A 348 -17.65 1.53 -6.82
CA GLY A 348 -17.36 1.53 -5.38
C GLY A 348 -15.97 1.00 -5.02
N LEU A 349 -15.48 -0.01 -5.76
CA LEU A 349 -14.11 -0.51 -5.62
C LEU A 349 -13.07 0.52 -6.07
N ILE A 350 -13.26 1.12 -7.25
CA ILE A 350 -12.39 2.19 -7.76
C ILE A 350 -12.34 3.36 -6.77
N GLU A 351 -13.51 3.79 -6.27
CA GLU A 351 -13.61 4.85 -5.27
C GLU A 351 -12.80 4.53 -4.02
N ARG A 352 -12.93 3.32 -3.45
CA ARG A 352 -12.13 2.91 -2.28
C ARG A 352 -10.64 2.98 -2.56
N ARG A 353 -10.18 2.52 -3.73
CA ARG A 353 -8.76 2.58 -4.12
C ARG A 353 -8.29 4.03 -4.29
N MET A 354 -9.10 4.89 -4.91
CA MET A 354 -8.80 6.31 -5.07
C MET A 354 -8.71 7.03 -3.72
N LYS A 355 -9.62 6.77 -2.77
CA LYS A 355 -9.56 7.30 -1.39
C LYS A 355 -8.26 6.94 -0.68
N HIS A 356 -7.82 5.70 -0.83
CA HIS A 356 -6.54 5.26 -0.27
C HIS A 356 -5.36 6.02 -0.91
N TYR A 357 -5.38 6.17 -2.23
CA TYR A 357 -4.34 6.91 -2.95
C TYR A 357 -4.30 8.39 -2.54
N LEU A 358 -5.46 9.05 -2.43
CA LEU A 358 -5.61 10.43 -1.92
C LEU A 358 -5.07 10.59 -0.49
N SER A 359 -5.38 9.64 0.39
CA SER A 359 -4.86 9.62 1.76
C SER A 359 -3.33 9.54 1.77
N SER A 360 -2.75 8.77 0.84
CA SER A 360 -1.31 8.70 0.65
C SER A 360 -0.71 10.04 0.18
N VAL A 361 -1.39 10.78 -0.70
CA VAL A 361 -0.98 12.15 -1.12
C VAL A 361 -0.96 13.10 0.08
N ARG A 362 -2.01 13.10 0.91
CA ARG A 362 -2.05 13.89 2.15
C ARG A 362 -0.91 13.51 3.10
N GLY A 363 -0.63 12.20 3.23
CA GLY A 363 0.46 11.68 4.04
C GLY A 363 1.83 12.23 3.62
N VAL A 364 2.18 12.14 2.34
CA VAL A 364 3.47 12.67 1.83
C VAL A 364 3.56 14.20 1.92
N SER A 365 2.42 14.90 1.73
CA SER A 365 2.33 16.36 1.90
C SER A 365 2.60 16.77 3.36
N ASN A 366 2.04 16.06 4.33
CA ASN A 366 2.26 16.31 5.77
C ASN A 366 3.71 16.07 6.21
N LEU A 367 4.42 15.20 5.50
CA LEU A 367 5.86 14.98 5.69
C LEU A 367 6.71 16.04 4.99
N GLY A 368 6.12 16.98 4.27
CA GLY A 368 6.81 18.03 3.51
C GLY A 368 7.50 17.51 2.25
N ASN A 369 7.08 16.36 1.72
CA ASN A 369 7.57 15.83 0.44
C ASN A 369 6.62 16.22 -0.69
N PHE A 370 6.66 17.50 -1.04
CA PHE A 370 5.73 18.09 -2.02
C PHE A 370 5.99 17.63 -3.45
N TYR A 371 7.23 17.27 -3.81
CA TYR A 371 7.52 16.69 -5.12
C TYR A 371 6.74 15.40 -5.35
N ASP A 372 6.84 14.45 -4.41
CA ASP A 372 6.11 13.19 -4.51
C ASP A 372 4.59 13.39 -4.40
N ALA A 373 4.14 14.39 -3.63
CA ALA A 373 2.74 14.73 -3.51
C ALA A 373 2.15 15.23 -4.84
N ASP A 374 2.83 16.17 -5.51
CA ASP A 374 2.41 16.75 -6.77
C ASP A 374 2.42 15.72 -7.90
N GLU A 375 3.44 14.86 -7.98
CA GLU A 375 3.49 13.80 -8.98
C GLU A 375 2.35 12.79 -8.80
N ARG A 376 2.01 12.43 -7.56
CA ARG A 376 0.86 11.56 -7.28
C ARG A 376 -0.48 12.25 -7.55
N LEU A 377 -0.58 13.56 -7.32
CA LEU A 377 -1.77 14.35 -7.66
C LEU A 377 -1.96 14.44 -9.19
N LYS A 378 -0.89 14.68 -9.96
CA LYS A 378 -0.97 14.62 -11.43
C LYS A 378 -1.42 13.24 -11.91
N HIS A 379 -0.88 12.18 -11.30
CA HIS A 379 -1.27 10.81 -11.62
C HIS A 379 -2.76 10.56 -11.32
N ILE A 380 -3.27 10.99 -10.17
CA ILE A 380 -4.68 10.78 -9.83
C ILE A 380 -5.61 11.63 -10.71
N GLN A 381 -5.18 12.82 -11.12
CA GLN A 381 -5.91 13.65 -12.07
C GLN A 381 -6.03 12.94 -13.44
N ALA A 382 -4.93 12.38 -13.94
CA ALA A 382 -4.95 11.62 -15.18
C ALA A 382 -5.86 10.37 -15.09
N VAL A 383 -5.88 9.69 -13.93
CA VAL A 383 -6.80 8.58 -13.68
C VAL A 383 -8.26 9.05 -13.64
N LYS A 384 -8.55 10.18 -12.99
CA LYS A 384 -9.89 10.81 -12.99
C LYS A 384 -10.37 11.10 -14.40
N ASP A 385 -9.51 11.73 -15.22
CA ASP A 385 -9.84 12.08 -16.60
C ASP A 385 -10.11 10.82 -17.46
N LEU A 386 -9.34 9.76 -17.23
CA LEU A 386 -9.51 8.47 -17.92
C LEU A 386 -10.83 7.78 -17.53
N LEU A 387 -11.19 7.82 -16.24
CA LEU A 387 -12.43 7.25 -15.73
C LEU A 387 -13.67 7.99 -16.23
N GLY A 388 -13.59 9.32 -16.40
CA GLY A 388 -14.70 10.14 -16.89
C GLY A 388 -15.97 9.92 -16.07
N ILE A 389 -17.06 9.48 -16.72
CA ILE A 389 -18.37 9.22 -16.09
C ILE A 389 -18.38 8.06 -15.08
N TYR A 390 -17.31 7.26 -15.05
CA TYR A 390 -17.15 6.17 -14.09
C TYR A 390 -16.48 6.63 -12.79
N CYS A 391 -15.91 7.84 -12.76
CA CYS A 391 -15.43 8.45 -11.52
C CYS A 391 -16.62 8.98 -10.72
N THR A 392 -16.70 8.63 -9.42
CA THR A 392 -17.80 9.12 -8.58
C THR A 392 -17.66 10.61 -8.30
N GLU A 393 -18.79 11.30 -8.11
CA GLU A 393 -18.80 12.74 -7.83
C GLU A 393 -18.04 13.07 -6.54
N CYS A 394 -18.21 12.24 -5.50
CA CYS A 394 -17.50 12.35 -4.23
C CYS A 394 -15.98 12.38 -4.41
N ILE A 395 -15.42 11.45 -5.19
CA ILE A 395 -13.98 11.40 -5.46
C ILE A 395 -13.53 12.55 -6.36
N SER A 396 -14.35 12.90 -7.34
CA SER A 396 -14.04 14.00 -8.25
C SER A 396 -13.87 15.31 -7.50
N GLN A 397 -14.80 15.60 -6.58
CA GLN A 397 -14.74 16.76 -5.68
C GLN A 397 -13.53 16.68 -4.73
N GLU A 398 -13.27 15.50 -4.15
CA GLU A 398 -12.13 15.33 -3.23
C GLU A 398 -10.79 15.61 -3.93
N ILE A 399 -10.62 15.17 -5.18
CA ILE A 399 -9.45 15.47 -6.01
C ILE A 399 -9.34 16.97 -6.28
N ASP A 400 -10.44 17.62 -6.66
CA ASP A 400 -10.44 19.05 -6.99
C ASP A 400 -10.08 19.90 -5.77
N THR A 401 -10.51 19.50 -4.57
CA THR A 401 -10.15 20.17 -3.31
C THR A 401 -8.73 19.85 -2.81
N LEU A 402 -8.04 18.85 -3.38
CA LEU A 402 -6.75 18.40 -2.86
C LEU A 402 -5.65 19.45 -3.08
N CYS A 403 -5.74 20.26 -4.13
CA CYS A 403 -4.86 21.40 -4.35
C CYS A 403 -4.93 22.41 -3.19
N ASP A 404 -6.14 22.75 -2.77
CA ASP A 404 -6.38 23.67 -1.66
C ASP A 404 -5.92 23.05 -0.32
N ASP A 405 -6.14 21.75 -0.14
CA ASP A 405 -5.68 21.02 1.04
C ASP A 405 -4.14 20.99 1.12
N GLN A 406 -3.45 20.79 -0.01
CA GLN A 406 -1.98 20.85 -0.06
C GLN A 406 -1.47 22.25 0.30
N GLU A 407 -2.12 23.31 -0.19
CA GLU A 407 -1.75 24.68 0.18
C GLU A 407 -1.95 24.91 1.69
N LYS A 408 -3.08 24.47 2.25
CA LYS A 408 -3.33 24.53 3.69
C LYS A 408 -2.27 23.76 4.48
N ILE A 409 -1.90 22.55 4.05
CA ILE A 409 -0.85 21.75 4.69
C ILE A 409 0.50 22.48 4.62
N LEU A 410 0.86 23.04 3.47
CA LEU A 410 2.08 23.79 3.28
C LEU A 410 2.19 24.93 4.30
N TYR A 411 1.20 25.80 4.38
CA TYR A 411 1.29 26.96 5.28
C TYR A 411 1.00 26.61 6.74
N ASN A 412 -0.10 25.90 7.02
CA ASN A 412 -0.56 25.69 8.41
C ASN A 412 0.19 24.60 9.15
N VAL A 413 0.77 23.63 8.42
CA VAL A 413 1.46 22.49 9.04
C VAL A 413 2.97 22.59 8.85
N VAL A 414 3.44 22.95 7.66
CA VAL A 414 4.88 22.96 7.38
C VAL A 414 5.50 24.31 7.74
N VAL A 415 5.08 25.41 7.11
CA VAL A 415 5.65 26.75 7.34
C VAL A 415 5.49 27.15 8.80
N LYS A 416 4.26 27.09 9.32
CA LYS A 416 3.94 27.44 10.70
C LYS A 416 4.78 26.65 11.71
N ARG A 417 5.00 25.35 11.49
CA ARG A 417 5.82 24.50 12.36
C ARG A 417 7.23 25.05 12.53
N TYR A 418 7.90 25.48 11.46
CA TYR A 418 9.26 26.00 11.57
C TYR A 418 9.31 27.42 12.16
N ILE A 419 8.31 28.26 11.85
CA ILE A 419 8.21 29.62 12.38
C ILE A 419 7.91 29.62 13.89
N GLU A 420 7.05 28.73 14.38
CA GLU A 420 6.69 28.69 15.80
C GLU A 420 7.73 27.94 16.63
N LYS A 421 8.33 26.86 16.09
CA LYS A 421 9.27 25.99 16.81
C LYS A 421 10.54 26.71 17.27
N ASP A 422 10.91 26.54 18.54
CA ASP A 422 12.11 27.14 19.12
C ASP A 422 13.38 26.79 18.34
N ILE A 423 14.31 27.75 18.18
CA ILE A 423 15.53 27.52 17.39
C ILE A 423 16.41 26.40 17.99
N SER A 424 16.32 26.16 19.30
CA SER A 424 17.08 25.10 19.98
C SER A 424 16.62 23.70 19.54
N GLU A 425 15.39 23.58 19.04
CA GLU A 425 14.82 22.32 18.58
C GLU A 425 15.08 22.04 17.09
N TYR A 426 15.81 22.91 16.39
CA TYR A 426 16.15 22.71 14.97
C TYR A 426 17.12 21.52 14.76
N THR A 427 17.71 20.99 15.82
CA THR A 427 18.47 19.75 15.80
C THR A 427 17.62 18.53 15.39
N LEU A 428 16.35 18.48 15.81
CA LEU A 428 15.44 17.36 15.55
C LEU A 428 14.81 17.41 14.16
N ASN A 429 14.54 18.61 13.65
CA ASN A 429 14.00 18.84 12.32
C ASN A 429 14.72 20.07 11.74
N PRO A 430 15.86 19.86 11.06
CA PRO A 430 16.68 20.94 10.52
C PRO A 430 15.94 21.73 9.43
N PRO A 431 15.86 23.06 9.51
CA PRO A 431 15.28 23.88 8.45
C PRO A 431 15.90 23.63 7.07
N LYS A 432 17.21 23.38 6.98
CA LYS A 432 17.86 23.08 5.70
C LYS A 432 17.20 21.94 4.91
N ASP A 433 16.62 20.95 5.60
CA ASP A 433 15.98 19.82 4.95
C ASP A 433 14.66 20.22 4.28
N ILE A 434 13.86 21.09 4.90
CA ILE A 434 12.61 21.57 4.28
C ILE A 434 12.89 22.57 3.16
N PHE A 435 13.89 23.43 3.31
CA PHE A 435 14.33 24.32 2.23
C PHE A 435 14.76 23.52 1.01
N ALA A 436 15.60 22.50 1.19
CA ALA A 436 16.03 21.64 0.08
C ALA A 436 14.88 20.89 -0.60
N ARG A 437 13.81 20.55 0.13
CA ARG A 437 12.62 19.92 -0.46
C ARG A 437 11.77 20.91 -1.25
N LEU A 438 11.53 22.10 -0.72
CA LEU A 438 10.77 23.15 -1.39
C LEU A 438 11.53 23.70 -2.62
N GLU A 439 12.86 23.76 -2.55
CA GLU A 439 13.70 24.19 -3.67
C GLU A 439 13.53 23.32 -4.92
N LYS A 440 13.27 22.02 -4.74
CA LYS A 440 13.01 21.07 -5.83
C LYS A 440 11.68 21.32 -6.56
N VAL A 441 10.74 22.01 -5.92
CA VAL A 441 9.39 22.26 -6.45
C VAL A 441 9.11 23.76 -6.63
N LYS A 442 10.05 24.66 -6.33
CA LYS A 442 9.81 26.10 -6.43
C LYS A 442 9.41 26.57 -7.83
N GLU A 443 9.84 25.84 -8.87
CA GLU A 443 9.55 26.16 -10.26
C GLU A 443 8.22 25.56 -10.74
N THR A 444 7.61 24.64 -9.98
CA THR A 444 6.36 24.00 -10.37
C THR A 444 5.15 24.86 -10.03
N ASP A 445 5.19 25.61 -8.92
CA ASP A 445 4.08 26.43 -8.44
C ASP A 445 4.59 27.62 -7.58
N GLU A 446 4.00 28.80 -7.80
CA GLU A 446 4.31 30.04 -7.08
C GLU A 446 4.12 29.91 -5.56
N ARG A 447 3.20 29.05 -5.10
CA ARG A 447 2.95 28.81 -3.68
C ARG A 447 4.21 28.36 -2.93
N TYR A 448 5.10 27.62 -3.58
CA TYR A 448 6.35 27.15 -2.96
C TYR A 448 7.39 28.26 -2.86
N VAL A 449 7.45 29.16 -3.85
CA VAL A 449 8.31 30.36 -3.79
C VAL A 449 7.90 31.24 -2.63
N LYS A 450 6.59 31.48 -2.48
CA LYS A 450 6.04 32.27 -1.37
C LYS A 450 6.30 31.61 -0.01
N ALA A 451 6.06 30.30 0.11
CA ALA A 451 6.34 29.56 1.34
C ALA A 451 7.83 29.58 1.74
N LEU A 452 8.75 29.50 0.76
CA LEU A 452 10.19 29.68 1.00
C LEU A 452 10.51 31.08 1.51
N GLY A 453 9.89 32.12 0.94
CA GLY A 453 10.02 33.49 1.40
C GLY A 453 9.55 33.68 2.86
N ASP A 454 8.37 33.16 3.19
CA ASP A 454 7.80 33.24 4.54
C ASP A 454 8.66 32.49 5.57
N LEU A 455 9.16 31.31 5.21
CA LEU A 455 10.11 30.55 6.03
C LEU A 455 11.39 31.32 6.28
N ASN A 456 11.96 31.92 5.24
CA ASN A 456 13.19 32.71 5.33
C ASN A 456 13.00 33.89 6.30
N ILE A 457 11.97 34.71 6.08
CA ILE A 457 11.66 35.87 6.93
C ILE A 457 11.42 35.42 8.38
N GLY A 458 10.60 34.39 8.58
CA GLY A 458 10.24 33.88 9.90
C GLY A 458 11.44 33.36 10.68
N ILE A 459 12.29 32.54 10.06
CA ILE A 459 13.49 31.98 10.70
C ILE A 459 14.52 33.07 10.99
N MET A 460 14.82 33.94 10.02
CA MET A 460 15.76 35.06 10.19
C MET A 460 15.36 35.95 11.37
N SER A 461 14.08 36.26 11.51
CA SER A 461 13.54 37.07 12.62
C SER A 461 13.84 36.44 13.99
N LYS A 462 13.75 35.11 14.12
CA LYS A 462 14.04 34.42 15.39
C LYS A 462 15.51 34.47 15.76
N PHE A 463 16.39 34.22 14.79
CA PHE A 463 17.83 34.30 15.04
C PHE A 463 18.24 35.74 15.42
N ARG A 464 17.73 36.74 14.71
CA ARG A 464 17.96 38.16 15.03
C ARG A 464 17.46 38.54 16.41
N LYS A 465 16.29 38.03 16.83
CA LYS A 465 15.78 38.24 18.19
C LYS A 465 16.73 37.70 19.25
N GLU A 466 17.32 36.52 19.05
CA GLU A 466 18.31 35.97 20.00
C GLU A 466 19.59 36.83 20.04
N LEU A 467 20.02 37.41 18.92
CA LEU A 467 21.13 38.37 18.91
C LEU A 467 20.79 39.64 19.69
N ASP A 468 19.59 40.20 19.48
CA ASP A 468 19.11 41.39 20.18
C ASP A 468 19.02 41.14 21.70
N ASP A 469 18.47 39.99 22.09
CA ASP A 469 18.33 39.59 23.49
C ASP A 469 19.72 39.33 24.13
N ALA A 470 20.68 38.80 23.36
CA ALA A 470 22.07 38.65 23.81
C ALA A 470 22.73 40.00 24.13
N ILE A 471 22.52 41.03 23.30
CA ILE A 471 23.09 42.37 23.48
C ILE A 471 22.45 43.08 24.68
N LYS A 472 21.13 42.93 24.85
CA LYS A 472 20.38 43.54 25.96
C LYS A 472 20.71 42.95 27.31
N LYS A 473 21.20 41.71 27.36
CA LYS A 473 21.50 41.00 28.61
C LYS A 473 22.55 41.73 29.44
N LYS A 474 22.22 41.96 30.72
CA LYS A 474 23.12 42.55 31.72
C LYS A 474 23.46 41.52 32.81
N PRO A 475 24.73 41.42 33.25
CA PRO A 475 25.88 42.13 32.68
C PRO A 475 26.21 41.61 31.27
N PRO A 476 26.84 42.43 30.41
CA PRO A 476 27.26 41.97 29.10
C PRO A 476 28.16 40.74 29.24
N ASN A 477 27.83 39.68 28.51
CA ASN A 477 28.53 38.39 28.58
C ASN A 477 28.54 37.73 27.19
N PRO A 478 29.73 37.48 26.60
CA PRO A 478 29.84 36.91 25.27
C PRO A 478 29.43 35.43 25.22
N ASP A 479 29.32 34.75 26.37
CA ASP A 479 28.95 33.32 26.48
C ASP A 479 27.56 33.12 27.08
N ASN A 480 26.69 34.13 26.95
CA ASN A 480 25.35 34.06 27.49
C ASN A 480 24.48 33.00 26.78
N ILE A 481 23.34 32.67 27.37
CA ILE A 481 22.47 31.59 26.88
C ILE A 481 21.95 31.82 25.44
N HIS A 482 21.70 33.06 25.05
CA HIS A 482 21.21 33.39 23.70
C HIS A 482 22.29 33.16 22.65
N ILE A 483 23.54 33.55 22.94
CA ILE A 483 24.70 33.25 22.09
C ILE A 483 24.86 31.75 21.89
N ARG A 484 24.83 30.97 22.97
CA ARG A 484 25.00 29.50 22.89
C ARG A 484 23.87 28.83 22.11
N ARG A 485 22.63 29.30 22.28
CA ARG A 485 21.47 28.80 21.51
C ARG A 485 21.62 29.11 20.03
N PHE A 486 22.03 30.34 19.70
CA PHE A 486 22.32 30.76 18.33
C PHE A 486 23.38 29.87 17.67
N GLU A 487 24.55 29.69 18.31
CA GLU A 487 25.65 28.85 17.79
C GLU A 487 25.25 27.40 17.58
N ALA A 488 24.47 26.85 18.52
CA ALA A 488 24.01 25.48 18.42
C ALA A 488 23.04 25.30 17.24
N ALA A 489 22.18 26.28 16.97
CA ALA A 489 21.11 26.19 15.98
C ALA A 489 21.56 26.54 14.55
N ILE A 490 22.50 27.48 14.37
CA ILE A 490 22.82 28.06 13.06
C ILE A 490 23.29 27.03 12.02
N LYS A 491 24.01 25.98 12.46
CA LYS A 491 24.49 24.86 11.62
C LYS A 491 23.38 23.99 10.99
N HIS A 492 22.12 24.21 11.39
CA HIS A 492 20.95 23.49 10.89
C HIS A 492 20.19 24.29 9.82
N LEU A 493 20.66 25.49 9.48
CA LEU A 493 20.09 26.33 8.43
C LEU A 493 20.69 26.02 7.05
N PRO A 494 20.02 26.46 5.95
CA PRO A 494 20.63 26.51 4.63
C PRO A 494 21.85 27.44 4.60
N ASP A 495 22.82 27.12 3.76
CA ASP A 495 24.11 27.84 3.63
C ASP A 495 23.93 29.35 3.43
N ASP A 496 22.95 29.74 2.60
CA ASP A 496 22.65 31.14 2.28
C ASP A 496 22.26 31.94 3.52
N LEU A 497 21.41 31.36 4.38
CA LEU A 497 20.94 31.99 5.62
C LEU A 497 22.02 31.93 6.70
N GLN A 498 22.71 30.80 6.79
CA GLN A 498 23.82 30.60 7.71
C GLN A 498 24.89 31.67 7.51
N THR A 499 25.33 31.89 6.27
CA THR A 499 26.39 32.87 5.97
C THR A 499 26.01 34.28 6.41
N GLY A 500 24.78 34.72 6.10
CA GLY A 500 24.29 36.04 6.50
C GLY A 500 24.23 36.21 8.03
N LEU A 501 23.72 35.20 8.72
CA LEU A 501 23.58 35.21 10.17
C LEU A 501 24.91 35.09 10.91
N GLU A 502 25.90 34.36 10.38
CA GLU A 502 27.24 34.28 10.96
C GLU A 502 27.96 35.64 10.98
N ILE A 503 27.74 36.46 9.95
CA ILE A 503 28.25 37.83 9.89
C ILE A 503 27.59 38.69 10.98
N GLU A 504 26.26 38.65 11.10
CA GLU A 504 25.51 39.38 12.15
C GLU A 504 25.94 38.92 13.56
N PHE A 505 26.15 37.63 13.74
CA PHE A 505 26.61 37.02 14.98
C PHE A 505 28.00 37.50 15.41
N LYS A 506 28.94 37.58 14.46
CA LYS A 506 30.27 38.11 14.71
C LYS A 506 30.21 39.55 15.20
N HIS A 507 29.42 40.40 14.53
CA HIS A 507 29.22 41.79 14.97
C HIS A 507 28.59 41.87 16.36
N CYS A 508 27.62 41.01 16.68
CA CYS A 508 27.02 40.94 18.01
C CYS A 508 28.06 40.63 19.10
N LYS A 509 28.93 39.62 18.91
CA LYS A 509 30.02 39.30 19.85
C LYS A 509 31.02 40.44 20.00
N GLU A 510 31.40 41.09 18.91
CA GLU A 510 32.29 42.26 18.94
C GLU A 510 31.65 43.42 19.73
N GLN A 511 30.35 43.66 19.55
CA GLN A 511 29.62 44.70 20.30
C GLN A 511 29.58 44.38 21.81
N ILE A 512 29.23 43.16 22.20
CA ILE A 512 29.23 42.74 23.60
C ILE A 512 30.63 42.90 24.22
N THR A 513 31.67 42.52 23.48
CA THR A 513 33.06 42.66 23.94
C THR A 513 33.46 44.12 24.14
N LYS A 514 33.07 44.99 23.20
CA LYS A 514 33.29 46.44 23.32
C LYS A 514 32.56 47.03 24.53
N ASP A 515 31.32 46.61 24.78
CA ASP A 515 30.53 47.04 25.94
C ASP A 515 31.20 46.62 27.26
N ILE A 516 31.76 45.41 27.33
CA ILE A 516 32.53 44.95 28.51
C ILE A 516 33.75 45.83 28.72
N GLN A 517 34.57 46.01 27.68
CA GLN A 517 35.78 46.83 27.76
C GLN A 517 35.48 48.28 28.14
N GLN A 518 34.38 48.83 27.63
CA GLN A 518 33.95 50.18 27.97
C GLN A 518 33.52 50.28 29.44
N ASN A 519 32.70 49.34 29.92
CA ASN A 519 32.28 49.30 31.32
C ASN A 519 33.47 49.11 32.27
N ASP A 520 34.43 48.25 31.92
CA ASP A 520 35.64 48.03 32.71
C ASP A 520 36.52 49.30 32.75
N LYS A 521 36.72 49.98 31.60
CA LYS A 521 37.45 51.27 31.56
C LYS A 521 36.77 52.36 32.37
N GLU A 522 35.45 52.48 32.28
CA GLU A 522 34.67 53.44 33.07
C GLU A 522 34.82 53.14 34.56
N LEU A 523 34.72 51.86 34.95
CA LEU A 523 34.91 51.41 36.32
C LEU A 523 36.32 51.72 36.82
N GLU A 524 37.36 51.40 36.06
CA GLU A 524 38.76 51.71 36.41
C GLU A 524 39.00 53.21 36.53
N SER A 525 38.51 54.03 35.59
CA SER A 525 38.65 55.49 35.63
C SER A 525 38.00 56.07 36.88
N ILE A 526 36.81 55.60 37.25
CA ILE A 526 36.08 56.04 38.44
C ILE A 526 36.77 55.57 39.71
N CYS A 527 37.23 54.32 39.77
CA CYS A 527 37.95 53.79 40.93
C CYS A 527 39.31 54.49 41.14
N ASN A 528 40.00 54.87 40.06
CA ASN A 528 41.30 55.56 40.11
C ASN A 528 41.20 57.05 40.47
N SER A 529 40.06 57.70 40.23
CA SER A 529 39.86 59.11 40.61
C SER A 529 39.81 59.33 42.13
N LYS A 530 39.63 58.24 42.91
CA LYS A 530 39.42 58.25 44.37
C LYS A 530 38.22 59.10 44.82
N ASP A 531 37.29 59.41 43.91
CA ASP A 531 36.05 60.10 44.24
C ASP A 531 35.05 59.11 44.86
N ILE A 532 35.08 59.01 46.19
CA ILE A 532 34.22 58.12 46.98
C ILE A 532 32.73 58.43 46.74
N LYS A 533 32.36 59.68 46.49
CA LYS A 533 30.96 60.05 46.24
C LYS A 533 30.51 59.45 44.91
N HIS A 534 31.31 59.62 43.86
CA HIS A 534 31.03 59.08 42.54
C HIS A 534 31.01 57.54 42.51
N MET A 535 31.92 56.88 43.26
CA MET A 535 31.88 55.42 43.42
C MET A 535 30.61 54.93 44.10
N LYS A 536 30.11 55.65 45.12
CA LYS A 536 28.83 55.30 45.79
C LYS A 536 27.63 55.47 44.87
N GLU A 537 27.60 56.52 44.04
CA GLU A 537 26.57 56.74 43.02
C GLU A 537 26.59 55.61 41.97
N LEU A 538 27.77 55.16 41.54
CA LEU A 538 27.92 54.05 40.58
C LEU A 538 27.46 52.70 41.16
N ILE A 539 27.77 52.41 42.43
CA ILE A 539 27.26 51.21 43.13
C ILE A 539 25.73 51.22 43.15
N GLN A 540 25.12 52.37 43.48
CA GLN A 540 23.67 52.49 43.52
C GLN A 540 23.06 52.26 42.14
N LYS A 541 23.62 52.88 41.09
CA LYS A 541 23.21 52.66 39.70
C LYS A 541 23.30 51.19 39.28
N TYR A 542 24.38 50.48 39.62
CA TYR A 542 24.52 49.06 39.27
C TYR A 542 23.63 48.13 40.10
N ARG A 543 23.22 48.53 41.31
CA ARG A 543 22.24 47.77 42.10
C ARG A 543 20.80 47.96 41.59
N GLU A 544 20.52 49.08 40.93
CA GLU A 544 19.21 49.35 40.31
C GLU A 544 19.02 48.62 38.97
N VAL A 545 20.10 48.16 38.34
CA VAL A 545 20.05 47.40 37.08
C VAL A 545 20.14 45.91 37.36
N ASP A 546 19.09 45.16 37.01
CA ASP A 546 19.04 43.71 37.19
C ASP A 546 20.24 43.01 36.49
N GLY A 547 20.87 42.07 37.19
CA GLY A 547 22.07 41.36 36.76
C GLY A 547 23.42 42.08 36.94
N MET A 548 23.46 43.39 37.20
CA MET A 548 24.73 44.15 37.34
C MET A 548 25.37 44.08 38.74
N GLN A 549 24.86 43.24 39.65
CA GLN A 549 25.35 43.12 41.02
C GLN A 549 26.85 42.83 41.11
N SER A 550 27.39 42.01 40.21
CA SER A 550 28.83 41.69 40.18
C SER A 550 29.71 42.93 39.94
N TYR A 551 29.25 43.90 39.16
CA TYR A 551 29.95 45.17 38.97
C TYR A 551 29.79 46.07 40.21
N ALA A 552 28.61 46.08 40.84
CA ALA A 552 28.41 46.79 42.10
C ALA A 552 29.35 46.26 43.21
N ASP A 553 29.50 44.94 43.31
CA ASP A 553 30.36 44.29 44.29
C ASP A 553 31.84 44.59 44.05
N LYS A 554 32.28 44.60 42.77
CA LYS A 554 33.64 45.03 42.39
C LYS A 554 33.93 46.46 42.86
N VAL A 555 33.04 47.42 42.57
CA VAL A 555 33.23 48.82 43.00
C VAL A 555 33.21 48.94 44.52
N GLN A 556 32.32 48.20 45.20
CA GLN A 556 32.25 48.19 46.66
C GLN A 556 33.55 47.69 47.30
N GLU A 557 34.20 46.69 46.70
CA GLU A 557 35.49 46.20 47.19
C GLU A 557 36.61 47.24 47.01
N TYR A 558 36.63 47.96 45.88
CA TYR A 558 37.55 49.10 45.69
C TYR A 558 37.35 50.19 46.76
N VAL A 559 36.11 50.55 47.07
CA VAL A 559 35.80 51.53 48.12
C VAL A 559 36.35 51.05 49.47
N ARG A 560 36.14 49.78 49.83
CA ARG A 560 36.66 49.20 51.09
C ARG A 560 38.17 49.29 51.17
N GLN A 561 38.88 48.99 50.09
CA GLN A 561 40.34 49.04 50.04
C GLN A 561 40.89 50.46 50.21
N GLN A 562 40.17 51.50 49.75
CA GLN A 562 40.59 52.90 49.91
C GLN A 562 40.25 53.51 51.28
N THR A 563 39.28 52.94 52.00
CA THR A 563 38.89 53.39 53.35
C THR A 563 39.63 52.71 54.50
N LYS A 564 40.42 51.67 54.20
CA LYS A 564 41.40 51.08 55.12
C LYS A 564 42.70 51.84 55.04
#